data_AF-A0A839YGN4-F1
#
_entry.id   AF-A0A839YGN4-F1
#
_cell.length_a   1.000
_cell.length_b   1.000
_cell.length_c   1.000
_cell.angle_alpha   90.00
_cell.angle_beta   90.00
_cell.angle_gamma   90.00
#
_symmetry.space_group_name_H-M   'P 1'
#
loop_
_entity.id
_entity.type
_entity.pdbx_description
1 polymer ?
#
loop_
_entity_poly.entity_id
_entity_poly.type
_entity_poly.pdbx_seq_one_letter_code
_entity_poly.pdbx_strand_id
1 'polypeptide(L)' 'MIELTAQDGSKIAVNPSTVWHVRSANQEQTAIYAANGAALFVMETCEEVIRLFKEEDASRAR' A
#
# COMPACT_ATOMS: atom_id res chain seq x y z
N MET A 1 -15.72 -1.67 2.38
CA MET A 1 -14.98 -0.44 2.05
C MET A 1 -13.86 -0.33 3.07
N ILE A 2 -12.61 -0.22 2.63
CA ILE A 2 -11.47 -0.02 3.52
C ILE A 2 -11.17 1.48 3.50
N GLU A 3 -11.11 2.11 4.67
CA GLU A 3 -10.70 3.52 4.79
C GLU A 3 -9.23 3.56 5.19
N LEU A 4 -8.41 4.24 4.39
CA LEU A 4 -7.01 4.51 4.69
C LEU A 4 -6.85 5.98 5.06
N THR A 5 -5.92 6.28 5.95
CA THR A 5 -5.54 7.66 6.29
C THR A 5 -4.15 7.91 5.71
N ALA A 6 -4.04 8.89 4.81
CA ALA A 6 -2.77 9.35 4.28
C ALA A 6 -1.98 10.13 5.35
N GLN A 7 -0.67 10.31 5.13
CA GLN A 7 0.21 11.01 6.08
C GLN A 7 -0.20 12.47 6.33
N ASP A 8 -0.86 13.11 5.36
CA ASP A 8 -1.42 14.46 5.47
C ASP A 8 -2.76 14.50 6.22
N GLY A 9 -3.27 13.35 6.68
CA GLY A 9 -4.56 13.21 7.35
C GLY A 9 -5.75 13.01 6.41
N SER A 10 -5.54 12.99 5.09
CA SER A 10 -6.60 12.77 4.11
C SER A 10 -7.17 11.34 4.23
N LYS A 11 -8.50 11.22 4.09
CA LYS A 11 -9.18 9.92 4.07
C LYS A 11 -9.32 9.39 2.65
N ILE A 12 -8.87 8.16 2.43
CA ILE A 12 -8.93 7.47 1.14
C ILE A 12 -9.88 6.28 1.29
N ALA A 13 -11.00 6.33 0.56
CA ALA A 13 -11.94 5.21 0.49
C ALA A 13 -11.49 4.23 -0.60
N VAL A 14 -11.19 3.01 -0.19
CA VAL A 14 -10.75 1.92 -1.06
C VAL A 14 -11.85 0.88 -1.21
N ASN A 15 -12.14 0.53 -2.47
CA ASN A 15 -12.97 -0.63 -2.76
C ASN A 15 -12.19 -1.90 -2.36
N PRO A 16 -12.74 -2.74 -1.46
CA PRO A 16 -12.06 -3.95 -0.98
C PRO A 16 -11.83 -5.00 -2.08
N SER A 17 -12.51 -4.89 -3.22
CA SER A 17 -12.28 -5.74 -4.39
C SER A 17 -11.24 -5.17 -5.36
N THR A 18 -10.66 -4.01 -5.07
CA THR A 18 -9.62 -3.41 -5.91
C THR A 18 -8.31 -4.20 -5.78
N VAL A 19 -7.76 -4.61 -6.92
CA VAL A 19 -6.41 -5.15 -7.00
C VAL A 19 -5.41 -4.00 -6.94
N TRP A 20 -4.46 -4.10 -6.01
CA TRP A 20 -3.39 -3.13 -5.82
C TRP A 20 -2.09 -3.66 -6.42
N HIS A 21 -1.35 -2.77 -7.07
CA HIS A 21 -0.04 -3.03 -7.64
C HIS A 21 1.03 -2.30 -6.84
N VAL A 22 2.16 -2.97 -6.60
CA VAL A 22 3.32 -2.40 -5.92
C VAL A 22 4.46 -2.28 -6.94
N ARG A 23 5.05 -1.07 -7.03
CA ARG A 23 6.18 -0.76 -7.92
C ARG A 23 7.14 0.23 -7.24
N SER A 24 8.43 0.11 -7.53
CA SER A 24 9.40 1.16 -7.18
C SER A 24 9.08 2.44 -7.96
N ALA A 25 8.94 3.54 -7.23
CA ALA A 25 8.81 4.89 -7.81
C ALA A 25 10.19 5.53 -7.99
N ASN A 26 11.09 5.30 -7.04
CA ASN A 26 12.52 5.58 -7.12
C ASN A 26 13.29 4.67 -6.15
N GLN A 27 14.56 4.98 -5.87
CA GLN A 27 15.44 4.17 -5.02
C GLN A 27 14.96 4.06 -3.56
N GLU A 28 14.18 5.02 -3.08
CA GLU A 28 13.75 5.10 -1.67
C GLU A 28 12.22 5.13 -1.51
N GLN A 29 11.48 5.22 -2.62
CA GLN A 29 10.02 5.31 -2.62
C GLN A 29 9.37 4.19 -3.40
N THR A 30 8.25 3.72 -2.87
CA THR A 30 7.37 2.74 -3.49
C THR A 30 6.01 3.36 -3.78
N ALA A 31 5.48 3.10 -4.97
CA ALA A 31 4.12 3.41 -5.35
C ALA A 31 3.24 2.16 -5.16
N ILE A 32 2.16 2.33 -4.40
CA ILE A 32 1.06 1.37 -4.27
C ILE A 32 -0.14 1.98 -4.99
N TYR A 33 -0.54 1.40 -6.12
CA TYR A 33 -1.57 2.00 -6.97
C TYR A 33 -2.57 0.99 -7.50
N ALA A 34 -3.75 1.50 -7.84
CA ALA A 34 -4.84 0.74 -8.43
C ALA A 34 -5.16 1.29 -9.83
N ALA A 35 -5.63 0.40 -10.71
CA ALA A 35 -6.00 0.77 -12.09
C ALA A 35 -7.15 1.79 -12.17
N ASN A 36 -7.93 1.94 -11.08
CA ASN A 36 -9.00 2.93 -10.98
C ASN A 36 -8.52 4.36 -10.66
N GLY A 37 -7.20 4.57 -10.57
CA GLY A 37 -6.59 5.90 -10.39
C GLY A 37 -6.20 6.26 -8.96
N ALA A 38 -6.45 5.39 -7.97
CA ALA A 38 -5.93 5.60 -6.61
C ALA A 38 -4.44 5.24 -6.54
N ALA A 39 -3.62 6.09 -5.92
CA ALA A 39 -2.21 5.84 -5.68
C ALA A 39 -1.80 6.36 -4.30
N LEU A 40 -0.91 5.61 -3.65
CA LEU A 40 -0.24 5.94 -2.39
C LEU A 40 1.27 5.83 -2.61
N PHE A 41 2.02 6.82 -2.13
CA PHE A 41 3.48 6.78 -2.11
C PHE A 41 3.96 6.57 -0.68
N VAL A 42 4.88 5.63 -0.51
CA VAL A 42 5.47 5.26 0.78
C VAL A 42 6.99 5.38 0.72
N MET A 43 7.58 5.81 1.82
CA MET A 43 9.02 6.10 1.96
C MET A 43 9.80 4.84 2.36
N GLU A 44 9.60 3.77 1.61
CA GLU A 44 10.31 2.50 1.77
C GLU A 44 10.57 1.88 0.40
N THR A 45 11.57 0.99 0.32
CA THR A 45 11.84 0.23 -0.90
C THR A 45 10.75 -0.80 -1.17
N CYS A 46 10.62 -1.21 -2.43
CA CYS A 46 9.56 -2.13 -2.83
C CYS A 46 9.72 -3.50 -2.14
N GLU A 47 10.96 -3.96 -1.96
CA GLU A 47 11.27 -5.19 -1.23
C GLU A 47 10.81 -5.12 0.23
N GLU A 48 11.05 -3.98 0.88
CA GLU A 48 10.71 -3.78 2.29
C GLU A 48 9.20 -3.70 2.51
N VAL A 49 8.49 -2.98 1.64
CA VAL A 49 7.02 -2.93 1.64
C VAL A 49 6.42 -4.34 1.48
N ILE A 50 6.94 -5.15 0.55
CA ILE A 50 6.47 -6.52 0.34
C ILE A 50 6.75 -7.41 1.56
N ARG A 51 7.91 -7.24 2.21
CA ARG A 51 8.28 -7.99 3.42
C ARG A 51 7.30 -7.71 4.56
N LEU A 52 7.02 -6.44 4.83
CA LEU A 52 6.10 -6.02 5.90
C LEU A 52 4.69 -6.61 5.71
N PHE A 53 4.15 -6.60 4.49
CA PHE A 53 2.84 -7.20 4.21
C PHE A 53 2.79 -8.70 4.54
N LYS A 54 3.85 -9.46 4.20
CA LYS A 54 3.92 -10.90 4.48
C LYS A 54 4.00 -11.20 5.97
N GLU A 55 4.74 -10.39 6.73
CA GLU A 55 4.87 -10.55 8.18
C GLU A 55 3.55 -10.25 8.89
N GLU A 56 2.83 -9.23 8.44
CA GLU A 56 1.51 -8.90 8.99
C GLU A 56 0.49 -10.01 8.72
N ASP A 57 0.44 -10.56 7.50
CA ASP A 57 -0.41 -11.72 7.17
C ASP A 57 -0.09 -12.94 8.05
N ALA A 58 1.20 -13.23 8.26
CA ALA A 58 1.64 -14.34 9.11
C ALA A 58 1.29 -14.13 10.59
N SER A 59 1.24 -12.88 11.05
CA SER A 59 0.88 -12.52 12.42
C SER A 59 -0.63 -12.67 12.68
N ARG A 60 -1.47 -12.42 11.66
CA ARG A 60 -2.94 -12.51 11.73
C ARG A 60 -3.46 -13.95 11.63
N ALA A 61 -2.64 -14.89 11.19
CA ALA A 61 -3.00 -16.30 11.05
C ALA A 61 -2.76 -17.14 12.34
N ARG A 62 -2.30 -16.52 13.43
CA ARG A 62 -2.09 -17.13 14.75
C ARG A 62 -3.15 -16.67 15.73
#